data_AF-A0A522SDN9-F1
#
_entry.id   AF-A0A522SDN9-F1
#
_cell.length_a   1.000
_cell.length_b   1.000
_cell.length_c   1.000
_cell.angle_alpha   90.00
_cell.angle_beta   90.00
_cell.angle_gamma   90.00
#
_symmetry.space_group_name_H-M   'P 1'
#
loop_
_entity.id
_entity.type
_entity.pdbx_description
1 polymer ?
#
loop_
_entity_poly.entity_id
_entity_poly.type
_entity_poly.pdbx_seq_one_letter_code
_entity_poly.pdbx_strand_id
1 'polypeptide(L)'
;MKPSVTFLAFYFSDLGKIEEVVNSENDLTFTFPFPEGYYHWSPLKEITITAGEIVQMTLDAWFDCKEMKTLTHYPEIHPKEIYERTLLVKEWLEEFMKEKLKEMEYEKYYKFIYALDEDWEWIDEEEMQEFLKEGYRKIDLELINFSQKRNNTKVKELLREGANPNIDPADKMEESEILDFLISKSSFQSLSYDPCFTEFEEKRYDGFQDETEYRMISYLYGVASSDELYRTIIPFSKLAH
;
A
#
# COMPACT_ATOMS: atom_id res chain seq x y z
N MET A 1 10.87 -14.98 20.33
CA MET A 1 9.73 -15.31 19.43
C MET A 1 10.30 -15.22 18.01
N LYS A 2 9.91 -16.07 17.05
CA LYS A 2 10.36 -16.00 15.65
C LYS A 2 9.33 -15.31 14.71
N PRO A 3 8.85 -14.07 14.98
CA PRO A 3 8.07 -13.31 14.01
C PRO A 3 8.75 -13.22 12.64
N SER A 4 10.10 -13.19 12.60
CA SER A 4 10.83 -12.89 11.38
C SER A 4 10.71 -13.90 10.27
N VAL A 5 10.90 -15.20 10.53
CA VAL A 5 10.99 -16.16 9.41
C VAL A 5 9.64 -16.34 8.71
N THR A 6 8.55 -16.45 9.47
CA THR A 6 7.21 -16.62 8.88
C THR A 6 6.78 -15.35 8.15
N PHE A 7 6.95 -14.17 8.76
CA PHE A 7 6.66 -12.89 8.09
C PHE A 7 7.46 -12.75 6.80
N LEU A 8 8.78 -12.95 6.85
CA LEU A 8 9.65 -12.81 5.67
C LEU A 8 9.26 -13.81 4.57
N ALA A 9 8.88 -15.04 4.94
CA ALA A 9 8.43 -16.04 3.98
C ALA A 9 7.16 -15.58 3.23
N PHE A 10 6.20 -14.96 3.93
CA PHE A 10 5.04 -14.34 3.29
C PHE A 10 5.38 -13.09 2.48
N TYR A 11 6.24 -12.21 3.00
CA TYR A 11 6.65 -10.99 2.31
C TYR A 11 7.34 -11.28 0.97
N PHE A 12 8.25 -12.25 0.96
CA PHE A 12 8.96 -12.71 -0.23
C PHE A 12 8.21 -13.80 -0.99
N SER A 13 7.00 -14.18 -0.57
CA SER A 13 6.18 -15.19 -1.22
C SER A 13 6.92 -16.51 -1.46
N ASP A 14 7.69 -16.97 -0.47
CA ASP A 14 8.43 -18.23 -0.49
C ASP A 14 7.55 -19.37 0.03
N LEU A 15 6.77 -19.97 -0.87
CA LEU A 15 5.81 -21.03 -0.54
C LEU A 15 6.47 -22.22 0.16
N GLY A 16 7.64 -22.66 -0.32
CA GLY A 16 8.36 -23.77 0.30
C GLY A 16 8.73 -23.46 1.75
N LYS A 17 9.14 -22.22 2.02
CA LYS A 17 9.41 -21.80 3.40
C LYS A 17 8.17 -21.66 4.25
N ILE A 18 7.09 -21.12 3.69
CA ILE A 18 5.79 -21.00 4.38
C ILE A 18 5.32 -22.39 4.85
N GLU A 19 5.35 -23.39 3.98
CA GLU A 19 4.96 -24.77 4.31
C GLU A 19 5.84 -25.41 5.40
N GLU A 20 7.10 -25.02 5.50
CA GLU A 20 8.01 -25.51 6.55
C GLU A 20 7.73 -24.88 7.94
N VAL A 21 7.28 -23.63 7.98
CA VAL A 21 7.25 -22.82 9.22
C VAL A 21 5.85 -22.58 9.77
N VAL A 22 4.82 -22.59 8.92
CA VAL A 22 3.42 -22.43 9.34
C VAL A 22 2.85 -23.76 9.80
N ASN A 23 2.42 -23.81 11.06
CA ASN A 23 1.86 -25.01 11.67
C ASN A 23 0.38 -24.83 12.07
N SER A 24 -0.07 -23.57 12.21
CA SER A 24 -1.42 -23.23 12.64
C SER A 24 -1.84 -21.84 12.16
N GLU A 25 -3.13 -21.53 12.23
CA GLU A 25 -3.65 -20.19 11.91
C GLU A 25 -3.03 -19.06 12.77
N ASN A 26 -2.56 -19.38 13.97
CA ASN A 26 -1.88 -18.40 14.83
C ASN A 26 -0.56 -17.90 14.23
N ASP A 27 0.06 -18.67 13.32
CA ASP A 27 1.29 -18.27 12.62
C ASP A 27 1.02 -17.28 11.48
N LEU A 28 -0.25 -17.03 11.15
CA LEU A 28 -0.69 -16.16 10.06
C LEU A 28 -0.93 -14.71 10.51
N THR A 29 -0.69 -14.39 11.78
CA THR A 29 -0.89 -13.04 12.33
C THR A 29 0.43 -12.51 12.88
N PHE A 30 0.84 -11.35 12.39
CA PHE A 30 2.08 -10.68 12.76
C PHE A 30 1.77 -9.40 13.50
N THR A 31 2.48 -9.14 14.59
CA THR A 31 2.33 -7.90 15.36
C THR A 31 3.70 -7.23 15.49
N PHE A 32 3.80 -6.00 15.01
CA PHE A 32 5.03 -5.22 15.01
C PHE A 32 4.85 -3.99 15.89
N PRO A 33 5.80 -3.68 16.80
CA PRO A 33 5.77 -2.41 17.51
C PRO A 33 6.04 -1.27 16.54
N PHE A 34 5.40 -0.12 16.74
CA PHE A 34 5.83 1.11 16.07
C PHE A 34 7.24 1.48 16.54
N PRO A 35 8.13 1.99 15.66
CA PRO A 35 9.46 2.44 16.07
C PRO A 35 9.37 3.55 17.14
N GLU A 36 10.33 3.61 18.09
CA GLU A 36 10.29 4.52 19.26
C GLU A 36 10.10 6.02 18.92
N GLY A 37 10.37 6.45 17.69
CA GLY A 37 10.14 7.82 17.22
C GLY A 37 8.71 8.11 16.71
N TYR A 38 7.93 7.09 16.36
CA TYR A 38 6.58 7.25 15.78
C TYR A 38 5.50 7.55 16.83
N TYR A 39 5.74 7.21 18.11
CA TYR A 39 4.77 7.41 19.20
C TYR A 39 4.42 8.88 19.45
N HIS A 40 5.25 9.82 18.98
CA HIS A 40 4.96 11.25 19.06
C HIS A 40 3.88 11.71 18.07
N TRP A 41 3.57 10.88 17.08
CA TRP A 41 2.73 11.26 15.94
C TRP A 41 1.58 10.26 15.68
N SER A 42 1.50 9.19 16.47
CA SER A 42 0.39 8.24 16.43
C SER A 42 0.17 7.62 17.82
N PRO A 43 -1.08 7.49 18.29
CA PRO A 43 -1.37 6.77 19.54
C PRO A 43 -1.19 5.25 19.39
N LEU A 44 -0.96 4.75 18.17
CA LEU A 44 -0.78 3.33 17.90
C LEU A 44 0.57 2.85 18.47
N LYS A 45 0.50 1.79 19.28
CA LYS A 45 1.68 1.17 19.90
C LYS A 45 2.27 0.04 19.07
N GLU A 46 1.40 -0.66 18.38
CA GLU A 46 1.68 -1.81 17.55
C GLU A 46 0.75 -1.84 16.35
N ILE A 47 1.14 -2.61 15.35
CA ILE A 47 0.32 -2.91 14.18
C ILE A 47 0.20 -4.41 14.02
N THR A 48 -1.03 -4.86 13.84
CA THR A 48 -1.33 -6.26 13.55
C THR A 48 -1.71 -6.40 12.09
N ILE A 49 -1.05 -7.31 11.41
CA ILE A 49 -1.29 -7.64 10.01
C ILE A 49 -1.32 -9.15 9.81
N THR A 50 -2.16 -9.61 8.91
CA THR A 50 -2.30 -11.01 8.55
C THR A 50 -1.45 -11.36 7.33
N ALA A 51 -1.11 -12.65 7.21
CA ALA A 51 -0.50 -13.20 6.00
C ALA A 51 -1.32 -12.90 4.75
N GLY A 52 -2.65 -12.95 4.84
CA GLY A 52 -3.55 -12.64 3.72
C GLY A 52 -3.43 -11.20 3.24
N GLU A 53 -3.33 -10.25 4.17
CA GLU A 53 -3.12 -8.82 3.84
C GLU A 53 -1.74 -8.60 3.20
N ILE A 54 -0.68 -9.25 3.69
CA ILE A 54 0.65 -9.18 3.05
C ILE A 54 0.59 -9.70 1.61
N VAL A 55 0.01 -10.88 1.42
CA VAL A 55 -0.14 -11.50 0.09
C VAL A 55 -0.94 -10.63 -0.86
N GLN A 56 -2.07 -10.07 -0.39
CA GLN A 56 -2.91 -9.20 -1.21
C GLN A 56 -2.17 -7.91 -1.59
N MET A 57 -1.47 -7.26 -0.66
CA MET A 57 -0.67 -6.08 -0.97
C MET A 57 0.46 -6.37 -1.96
N THR A 58 1.13 -7.52 -1.83
CA THR A 58 2.17 -7.93 -2.80
C THR A 58 1.57 -8.13 -4.20
N LEU A 59 0.40 -8.74 -4.32
CA LEU A 59 -0.28 -8.84 -5.63
C LEU A 59 -0.62 -7.46 -6.19
N ASP A 60 -1.17 -6.58 -5.37
CA ASP A 60 -1.59 -5.24 -5.80
C ASP A 60 -0.41 -4.36 -6.24
N ALA A 61 0.74 -4.46 -5.56
CA ALA A 61 1.98 -3.74 -5.87
C ALA A 61 2.64 -4.19 -7.18
N TRP A 62 2.52 -5.48 -7.52
CA TRP A 62 3.12 -6.03 -8.74
C TRP A 62 2.13 -6.10 -9.91
N PHE A 63 0.87 -5.72 -9.71
CA PHE A 63 -0.20 -5.95 -10.68
C PHE A 63 0.04 -5.29 -12.05
N ASP A 64 0.51 -4.04 -12.08
CA ASP A 64 0.69 -3.29 -13.33
C ASP A 64 1.96 -3.70 -14.08
N CYS A 65 2.92 -4.31 -13.39
CA CYS A 65 4.17 -4.79 -13.98
C CYS A 65 4.28 -6.32 -14.04
N LYS A 66 3.22 -7.08 -13.75
CA LYS A 66 3.23 -8.56 -13.72
C LYS A 66 3.62 -9.24 -15.04
N GLU A 67 3.56 -8.56 -16.17
CA GLU A 67 4.02 -9.08 -17.47
C GLU A 67 5.46 -8.68 -17.80
N MET A 68 6.07 -7.80 -17.00
CA MET A 68 7.44 -7.34 -17.20
C MET A 68 8.43 -8.44 -16.77
N LYS A 69 9.41 -8.69 -17.63
CA LYS A 69 10.50 -9.62 -17.34
C LYS A 69 11.46 -9.08 -16.28
N THR A 70 11.75 -7.77 -16.38
CA THR A 70 12.61 -7.04 -15.46
C THR A 70 12.16 -5.58 -15.40
N LEU A 71 12.57 -4.85 -14.36
CA LEU A 71 12.40 -3.40 -14.31
C LEU A 71 13.55 -2.70 -15.04
N THR A 72 13.29 -1.53 -15.62
CA THR A 72 14.31 -0.77 -16.39
C THR A 72 15.48 -0.30 -15.51
N HIS A 73 15.19 0.12 -14.29
CA HIS A 73 16.19 0.62 -13.34
C HIS A 73 16.72 -0.46 -12.39
N TYR A 74 16.06 -1.63 -12.34
CA TYR A 74 16.35 -2.73 -11.43
C TYR A 74 16.24 -4.07 -12.19
N PRO A 75 17.21 -4.39 -13.06
CA PRO A 75 17.15 -5.57 -13.93
C PRO A 75 17.14 -6.91 -13.17
N GLU A 76 17.60 -6.93 -11.92
CA GLU A 76 17.58 -8.07 -10.99
C GLU A 76 16.20 -8.37 -10.41
N ILE A 77 15.28 -7.41 -10.46
CA ILE A 77 13.91 -7.63 -10.03
C ILE A 77 13.13 -8.24 -11.19
N HIS A 78 12.42 -9.34 -10.91
CA HIS A 78 11.60 -10.08 -11.86
C HIS A 78 10.11 -10.02 -11.48
N PRO A 79 9.38 -8.95 -11.86
CA PRO A 79 7.99 -8.71 -11.44
C PRO A 79 7.06 -9.89 -11.69
N LYS A 80 7.17 -10.49 -12.88
CA LYS A 80 6.36 -11.64 -13.28
C LYS A 80 6.52 -12.82 -12.33
N GLU A 81 7.76 -13.17 -12.01
CA GLU A 81 8.06 -14.29 -11.12
C GLU A 81 7.53 -14.02 -9.70
N ILE A 82 7.68 -12.78 -9.22
CA ILE A 82 7.17 -12.36 -7.90
C ILE A 82 5.64 -12.43 -7.87
N TYR A 83 4.96 -11.97 -8.92
CA TYR A 83 3.51 -12.02 -9.00
C TYR A 83 2.99 -13.47 -9.06
N GLU A 84 3.59 -14.32 -9.91
CA GLU A 84 3.21 -15.73 -10.06
C GLU A 84 3.43 -16.53 -8.77
N ARG A 85 4.59 -16.38 -8.10
CA ARG A 85 4.82 -17.07 -6.80
C ARG A 85 3.84 -16.59 -5.73
N THR A 86 3.47 -15.31 -5.74
CA THR A 86 2.51 -14.74 -4.78
C THR A 86 1.11 -15.29 -5.01
N LEU A 87 0.72 -15.53 -6.26
CA LEU A 87 -0.54 -16.23 -6.57
C LEU A 87 -0.57 -17.65 -6.00
N LEU A 88 0.54 -18.40 -6.10
CA LEU A 88 0.63 -19.73 -5.50
C LEU A 88 0.49 -19.67 -3.96
N VAL A 89 1.13 -18.69 -3.32
CA VAL A 89 0.97 -18.46 -1.88
C VAL A 89 -0.48 -18.10 -1.52
N LYS A 90 -1.15 -17.27 -2.34
CA LYS A 90 -2.57 -16.96 -2.17
C LYS A 90 -3.43 -18.22 -2.24
N GLU A 91 -3.26 -19.04 -3.27
CA GLU A 91 -4.02 -20.28 -3.45
C GLU A 91 -3.81 -21.23 -2.26
N TRP A 92 -2.56 -21.41 -1.85
CA TRP A 92 -2.23 -22.22 -0.67
C TRP A 92 -2.89 -21.69 0.60
N LEU A 93 -2.83 -20.37 0.83
CA LEU A 93 -3.38 -19.75 2.03
C LEU A 93 -4.92 -19.86 2.07
N GLU A 94 -5.58 -19.69 0.93
CA GLU A 94 -7.03 -19.88 0.80
C GLU A 94 -7.44 -21.34 1.05
N GLU A 95 -6.64 -22.31 0.61
CA GLU A 95 -6.85 -23.73 0.92
C GLU A 95 -6.63 -24.04 2.41
N PHE A 96 -5.54 -23.52 2.98
CA PHE A 96 -5.17 -23.72 4.38
C PHE A 96 -6.24 -23.17 5.33
N MET A 97 -6.72 -21.94 5.08
CA MET A 97 -7.75 -21.28 5.89
C MET A 97 -9.18 -21.72 5.54
N LYS A 98 -9.38 -22.35 4.37
CA LYS A 98 -10.69 -22.70 3.81
C LYS A 98 -11.60 -21.48 3.61
N GLU A 99 -11.00 -20.33 3.31
CA GLU A 99 -11.68 -19.07 3.04
C GLU A 99 -10.95 -18.36 1.89
N LYS A 100 -11.69 -17.60 1.08
CA LYS A 100 -11.07 -16.71 0.09
C LYS A 100 -10.47 -15.49 0.77
N LEU A 101 -9.32 -15.03 0.28
CA LEU A 101 -8.78 -13.75 0.70
C LEU A 101 -9.74 -12.64 0.26
N LYS A 102 -9.95 -11.69 1.16
CA LYS A 102 -10.76 -10.49 0.92
C LYS A 102 -9.92 -9.44 0.19
N GLU A 103 -10.62 -8.52 -0.47
CA GLU A 103 -9.98 -7.30 -0.95
C GLU A 103 -9.38 -6.51 0.21
N MET A 104 -8.32 -5.77 -0.07
CA MET A 104 -7.55 -5.04 0.93
C MET A 104 -8.24 -3.73 1.31
N GLU A 105 -8.41 -3.48 2.61
CA GLU A 105 -8.91 -2.21 3.15
C GLU A 105 -7.73 -1.30 3.53
N TYR A 106 -7.13 -0.63 2.54
CA TYR A 106 -5.90 0.16 2.74
C TYR A 106 -6.04 1.33 3.72
N GLU A 107 -7.24 1.87 3.93
CA GLU A 107 -7.46 2.95 4.90
C GLU A 107 -7.08 2.54 6.33
N LYS A 108 -7.19 1.25 6.68
CA LYS A 108 -6.81 0.70 7.99
C LYS A 108 -5.35 1.02 8.34
N TYR A 109 -4.51 1.17 7.33
CA TYR A 109 -3.06 1.30 7.46
C TYR A 109 -2.52 2.64 6.98
N TYR A 110 -3.37 3.65 6.74
CA TYR A 110 -2.95 4.98 6.23
C TYR A 110 -1.85 5.63 7.09
N LYS A 111 -1.82 5.30 8.39
CA LYS A 111 -0.83 5.76 9.36
C LYS A 111 0.60 5.30 9.08
N PHE A 112 0.83 4.36 8.16
CA PHE A 112 2.18 4.05 7.68
C PHE A 112 2.79 5.19 6.87
N ILE A 113 1.98 5.93 6.10
CA ILE A 113 2.46 7.02 5.23
C ILE A 113 2.43 8.35 5.98
N TYR A 114 1.42 8.56 6.82
CA TYR A 114 1.20 9.82 7.50
C TYR A 114 0.94 9.57 8.98
N ALA A 115 1.85 10.03 9.83
CA ALA A 115 1.61 10.06 11.27
C ALA A 115 0.80 11.32 11.62
N LEU A 116 -0.43 11.37 11.09
CA LEU A 116 -1.37 12.47 11.26
C LEU A 116 -2.57 11.97 12.08
N ASP A 117 -3.18 12.89 12.83
CA ASP A 117 -4.38 12.61 13.62
C ASP A 117 -5.51 12.04 12.75
N GLU A 118 -6.40 11.24 13.33
CA GLU A 118 -7.51 10.61 12.59
C GLU A 118 -8.46 11.63 11.94
N ASP A 119 -8.58 12.78 12.57
CA ASP A 119 -9.40 13.91 12.12
C ASP A 119 -8.64 14.83 11.14
N TRP A 120 -7.38 14.53 10.82
CA TRP A 120 -6.63 15.35 9.88
C TRP A 120 -7.20 15.20 8.46
N GLU A 121 -7.43 16.33 7.82
CA GLU A 121 -7.85 16.44 6.43
C GLU A 121 -6.77 17.18 5.65
N TRP A 122 -6.59 16.79 4.38
CA TRP A 122 -5.62 17.46 3.51
C TRP A 122 -6.09 18.86 3.14
N ILE A 123 -7.41 19.00 2.95
CA ILE A 123 -8.13 20.26 2.87
C ILE A 123 -8.96 20.35 4.14
N ASP A 124 -8.60 21.27 5.03
CA ASP A 124 -9.35 21.46 6.27
C ASP A 124 -10.68 22.22 6.04
N GLU A 125 -11.49 22.38 7.08
CA GLU A 125 -12.79 23.04 6.96
C GLU A 125 -12.66 24.52 6.53
N GLU A 126 -11.61 25.24 6.96
CA GLU A 126 -11.41 26.63 6.56
C GLU A 126 -11.08 26.71 5.07
N GLU A 127 -10.10 25.92 4.61
CA GLU A 127 -9.69 25.81 3.21
C GLU A 127 -10.84 25.33 2.31
N MET A 128 -11.62 24.35 2.77
CA MET A 128 -12.83 23.86 2.09
C MET A 128 -13.79 25.02 1.83
N GLN A 129 -14.08 25.86 2.83
CA GLN A 129 -14.97 27.01 2.64
C GLN A 129 -14.40 28.06 1.68
N GLU A 130 -13.08 28.22 1.61
CA GLU A 130 -12.42 29.09 0.64
C GLU A 130 -12.57 28.57 -0.78
N PHE A 131 -12.22 27.31 -1.04
CA PHE A 131 -12.35 26.71 -2.37
C PHE A 131 -13.80 26.64 -2.84
N LEU A 132 -14.77 26.41 -1.96
CA LEU A 132 -16.18 26.49 -2.31
C LEU A 132 -16.60 27.90 -2.77
N LYS A 133 -16.04 28.98 -2.17
CA LYS A 133 -16.28 30.36 -2.61
C LYS A 133 -15.63 30.65 -3.96
N GLU A 134 -14.50 30.01 -4.26
CA GLU A 134 -13.83 30.10 -5.57
C GLU A 134 -14.54 29.33 -6.67
N GLY A 135 -15.54 28.51 -6.34
CA GLY A 135 -16.40 27.80 -7.28
C GLY A 135 -16.06 26.32 -7.48
N TYR A 136 -15.16 25.76 -6.67
CA TYR A 136 -14.94 24.31 -6.62
C TYR A 136 -16.18 23.60 -6.07
N ARG A 137 -16.39 22.34 -6.49
CA ARG A 137 -17.50 21.53 -5.99
C ARG A 137 -17.06 20.77 -4.74
N LYS A 138 -17.91 20.72 -3.72
CA LYS A 138 -17.62 19.96 -2.49
C LYS A 138 -17.21 18.51 -2.76
N ILE A 139 -17.90 17.83 -3.67
CA ILE A 139 -17.62 16.44 -4.03
C ILE A 139 -16.21 16.23 -4.63
N ASP A 140 -15.67 17.26 -5.29
CA ASP A 140 -14.34 17.25 -5.86
C ASP A 140 -13.31 17.37 -4.72
N LEU A 141 -13.50 18.33 -3.82
CA LEU A 141 -12.61 18.54 -2.67
C LEU A 141 -12.61 17.34 -1.71
N GLU A 142 -13.78 16.73 -1.47
CA GLU A 142 -13.91 15.49 -0.69
C GLU A 142 -13.11 14.35 -1.32
N LEU A 143 -13.04 14.27 -2.66
CA LEU A 143 -12.26 13.25 -3.36
C LEU A 143 -10.77 13.34 -3.00
N ILE A 144 -10.20 14.54 -2.85
CA ILE A 144 -8.81 14.74 -2.40
C ILE A 144 -8.62 14.17 -0.99
N ASN A 145 -9.48 14.57 -0.04
CA ASN A 145 -9.39 14.12 1.35
C ASN A 145 -9.46 12.58 1.48
N PHE A 146 -10.43 11.95 0.81
CA PHE A 146 -10.55 10.47 0.86
C PHE A 146 -9.43 9.75 0.10
N SER A 147 -8.87 10.36 -0.95
CA SER A 147 -7.71 9.83 -1.67
C SER A 147 -6.43 9.88 -0.81
N GLN A 148 -6.22 10.97 -0.07
CA GLN A 148 -5.11 11.09 0.87
C GLN A 148 -5.19 10.06 2.01
N LYS A 149 -6.40 9.74 2.47
CA LYS A 149 -6.67 8.68 3.48
C LYS A 149 -6.64 7.25 2.92
N ARG A 150 -6.41 7.07 1.61
CA ARG A 150 -6.45 5.75 0.93
C ARG A 150 -7.79 5.01 1.10
N ASN A 151 -8.90 5.75 1.24
CA ASN A 151 -10.23 5.18 1.32
C ASN A 151 -10.78 4.90 -0.08
N ASN A 152 -10.33 3.79 -0.67
CA ASN A 152 -10.68 3.42 -2.05
C ASN A 152 -12.18 3.17 -2.24
N THR A 153 -12.88 2.68 -1.21
CA THR A 153 -14.34 2.54 -1.23
C THR A 153 -15.01 3.89 -1.47
N LYS A 154 -14.66 4.90 -0.66
CA LYS A 154 -15.27 6.22 -0.75
C LYS A 154 -14.86 6.96 -2.02
N VAL A 155 -13.60 6.82 -2.43
CA VAL A 155 -13.12 7.35 -3.71
C VAL A 155 -13.94 6.78 -4.88
N LYS A 156 -14.16 5.46 -4.93
CA LYS A 156 -15.00 4.80 -5.96
C LYS A 156 -16.43 5.34 -5.95
N GLU A 157 -17.01 5.61 -4.78
CA GLU A 157 -18.34 6.22 -4.65
C GLU A 157 -18.38 7.64 -5.25
N LEU A 158 -17.47 8.52 -4.82
CA LEU A 158 -17.42 9.92 -5.27
C LEU A 158 -17.18 10.04 -6.78
N LEU A 159 -16.30 9.22 -7.34
CA LEU A 159 -16.05 9.17 -8.79
C LEU A 159 -17.30 8.74 -9.57
N ARG A 160 -18.06 7.77 -9.08
CA ARG A 160 -19.33 7.35 -9.69
C ARG A 160 -20.41 8.42 -9.59
N GLU A 161 -20.38 9.24 -8.54
CA GLU A 161 -21.25 10.39 -8.35
C GLU A 161 -20.85 11.61 -9.22
N GLY A 162 -19.70 11.54 -9.90
CA GLY A 162 -19.25 12.55 -10.86
C GLY A 162 -18.24 13.55 -10.29
N ALA A 163 -17.52 13.18 -9.22
CA ALA A 163 -16.32 13.91 -8.79
C ALA A 163 -15.29 13.98 -9.92
N ASN A 164 -14.64 15.13 -10.07
CA ASN A 164 -13.59 15.35 -11.05
C ASN A 164 -12.23 14.98 -10.43
N PRO A 165 -11.55 13.93 -10.90
CA PRO A 165 -10.23 13.58 -10.38
C PRO A 165 -9.10 14.49 -10.86
N ASN A 166 -9.35 15.38 -11.83
CA ASN A 166 -8.34 16.27 -12.41
C ASN A 166 -8.37 17.67 -11.77
N ILE A 167 -8.66 17.73 -10.48
CA ILE A 167 -8.67 18.99 -9.74
C ILE A 167 -7.32 19.25 -9.10
N ASP A 168 -6.98 20.52 -9.07
CA ASP A 168 -5.85 21.09 -8.35
C ASP A 168 -6.29 22.46 -7.81
N PRO A 169 -6.84 22.47 -6.58
CA PRO A 169 -7.21 23.70 -5.89
C PRO A 169 -6.00 24.54 -5.45
N ALA A 170 -4.82 23.94 -5.26
CA ALA A 170 -3.64 24.61 -4.70
C ALA A 170 -2.87 25.44 -5.74
N ASP A 171 -2.51 24.83 -6.87
CA ASP A 171 -1.60 25.45 -7.85
C ASP A 171 -2.31 25.90 -9.15
N LYS A 172 -3.61 25.59 -9.30
CA LYS A 172 -4.44 25.90 -10.48
C LYS A 172 -3.77 25.46 -11.79
N MET A 173 -2.87 24.48 -11.73
CA MET A 173 -2.23 23.92 -12.90
C MET A 173 -3.16 22.90 -13.58
N GLU A 174 -2.80 22.44 -14.77
CA GLU A 174 -3.53 21.37 -15.46
C GLU A 174 -3.24 19.98 -14.87
N GLU A 175 -2.41 19.89 -13.84
CA GLU A 175 -2.01 18.65 -13.19
C GLU A 175 -2.96 18.32 -12.04
N SER A 176 -3.31 17.04 -11.87
CA SER A 176 -4.19 16.61 -10.78
C SER A 176 -3.39 16.54 -9.49
N GLU A 177 -3.82 17.25 -8.44
CA GLU A 177 -3.21 17.16 -7.11
C GLU A 177 -3.21 15.71 -6.60
N ILE A 178 -4.27 14.96 -6.95
CA ILE A 178 -4.37 13.55 -6.58
C ILE A 178 -3.33 12.69 -7.30
N LEU A 179 -3.16 12.90 -8.61
CA LEU A 179 -2.19 12.11 -9.37
C LEU A 179 -0.75 12.48 -9.06
N ASP A 180 -0.45 13.76 -8.80
CA ASP A 180 0.89 14.21 -8.46
C ASP A 180 1.41 13.53 -7.18
N PHE A 181 0.58 13.48 -6.12
CA PHE A 181 0.99 12.79 -4.90
C PHE A 181 1.11 11.27 -5.10
N LEU A 182 0.28 10.66 -5.96
CA LEU A 182 0.32 9.21 -6.20
C LEU A 182 1.60 8.81 -6.91
N ILE A 183 1.97 9.53 -7.98
CA ILE A 183 3.14 9.25 -8.82
C ILE A 183 4.43 9.47 -8.03
N SER A 184 4.52 10.57 -7.28
CA SER A 184 5.69 10.90 -6.48
C SER A 184 5.94 9.87 -5.36
N LYS A 185 4.88 9.39 -4.70
CA LYS A 185 5.00 8.44 -3.58
C LYS A 185 5.20 6.99 -3.99
N SER A 186 4.49 6.50 -5.00
CA SER A 186 4.68 5.14 -5.51
C SER A 186 6.11 4.93 -6.02
N SER A 187 6.64 5.93 -6.74
CA SER A 187 8.03 5.94 -7.21
C SER A 187 9.01 5.88 -6.04
N PHE A 188 8.87 6.75 -5.03
CA PHE A 188 9.78 6.80 -3.89
C PHE A 188 9.77 5.51 -3.04
N GLN A 189 8.59 4.92 -2.82
CA GLN A 189 8.45 3.71 -2.03
C GLN A 189 8.94 2.47 -2.78
N SER A 190 8.78 2.43 -4.10
CA SER A 190 9.34 1.36 -4.94
C SER A 190 10.88 1.35 -4.91
N LEU A 191 11.53 2.53 -4.89
CA LEU A 191 12.99 2.64 -4.74
C LEU A 191 13.49 2.10 -3.37
N SER A 192 12.63 2.10 -2.35
CA SER A 192 12.97 1.62 -1.00
C SER A 192 12.67 0.13 -0.80
N TYR A 193 11.80 -0.44 -1.64
CA TYR A 193 11.49 -1.87 -1.69
C TYR A 193 12.68 -2.68 -2.26
N ASP A 194 13.41 -2.11 -3.22
CA ASP A 194 14.58 -2.71 -3.87
C ASP A 194 15.72 -3.12 -2.90
N PRO A 195 16.23 -2.25 -2.00
CA PRO A 195 17.25 -2.63 -1.02
C PRO A 195 16.89 -3.85 -0.16
N CYS A 196 15.60 -4.04 0.17
CA CYS A 196 15.16 -5.17 0.98
C CYS A 196 15.25 -6.49 0.21
N PHE A 197 15.03 -6.46 -1.11
CA PHE A 197 15.16 -7.63 -1.98
C PHE A 197 16.61 -8.05 -2.16
N THR A 198 17.50 -7.09 -2.44
CA THR A 198 18.93 -7.36 -2.55
C THR A 198 19.48 -7.96 -1.25
N GLU A 199 19.13 -7.37 -0.10
CA GLU A 199 19.59 -7.84 1.20
C GLU A 199 19.05 -9.24 1.54
N PHE A 200 17.82 -9.56 1.14
CA PHE A 200 17.25 -10.90 1.31
C PHE A 200 18.00 -11.97 0.53
N GLU A 201 18.29 -11.73 -0.75
CA GLU A 201 19.06 -12.65 -1.60
C GLU A 201 20.46 -12.89 -1.04
N GLU A 202 21.08 -11.86 -0.45
CA GLU A 202 22.44 -11.94 0.12
C GLU A 202 22.48 -12.59 1.52
N LYS A 203 21.55 -12.23 2.42
CA LYS A 203 21.63 -12.58 3.85
C LYS A 203 20.73 -13.74 4.29
N ARG A 204 19.80 -14.18 3.43
CA ARG A 204 18.87 -15.31 3.66
C ARG A 204 18.36 -15.42 5.10
N TYR A 205 17.24 -14.77 5.39
CA TYR A 205 16.44 -14.82 6.64
C TYR A 205 17.14 -14.49 7.99
N ASP A 206 18.47 -14.60 8.13
CA ASP A 206 19.19 -14.55 9.42
C ASP A 206 19.70 -13.15 9.82
N GLY A 207 19.28 -12.08 9.14
CA GLY A 207 19.84 -10.72 9.30
C GLY A 207 18.86 -9.59 9.62
N PHE A 208 17.56 -9.83 9.63
CA PHE A 208 16.54 -8.78 9.77
C PHE A 208 16.24 -8.44 11.23
N GLN A 209 16.12 -7.14 11.53
CA GLN A 209 15.68 -6.64 12.85
C GLN A 209 14.21 -6.20 12.77
N ASP A 210 13.51 -6.16 13.91
CA ASP A 210 12.08 -5.81 13.98
C ASP A 210 11.75 -4.46 13.30
N GLU A 211 12.64 -3.47 13.37
CA GLU A 211 12.46 -2.19 12.67
C GLU A 211 12.48 -2.35 11.14
N THR A 212 13.24 -3.32 10.63
CA THR A 212 13.28 -3.64 9.20
C THR A 212 11.95 -4.21 8.73
N GLU A 213 11.31 -5.07 9.52
CA GLU A 213 10.01 -5.66 9.19
C GLU A 213 8.90 -4.61 9.13
N TYR A 214 8.90 -3.68 10.09
CA TYR A 214 8.01 -2.52 10.06
C TYR A 214 8.21 -1.67 8.79
N ARG A 215 9.47 -1.37 8.43
CA ARG A 215 9.78 -0.61 7.21
C ARG A 215 9.35 -1.35 5.96
N MET A 216 9.63 -2.66 5.89
CA MET A 216 9.23 -3.52 4.78
C MET A 216 7.71 -3.47 4.54
N ILE A 217 6.92 -3.62 5.61
CA ILE A 217 5.46 -3.58 5.48
C ILE A 217 4.94 -2.18 5.15
N SER A 218 5.55 -1.13 5.71
CA SER A 218 5.23 0.25 5.37
C SER A 218 5.49 0.58 3.90
N TYR A 219 6.58 0.05 3.32
CA TYR A 219 6.90 0.22 1.90
C TYR A 219 5.93 -0.55 1.02
N LEU A 220 5.66 -1.81 1.36
CA LEU A 220 4.70 -2.64 0.63
C LEU A 220 3.31 -2.00 0.61
N TYR A 221 2.83 -1.55 1.77
CA TYR A 221 1.59 -0.79 1.88
C TYR A 221 1.58 0.44 0.98
N GLY A 222 2.67 1.20 1.00
CA GLY A 222 2.79 2.43 0.26
C GLY A 222 2.64 2.25 -1.26
N VAL A 223 3.39 1.30 -1.81
CA VAL A 223 3.32 0.94 -3.24
C VAL A 223 1.93 0.41 -3.58
N ALA A 224 1.46 -0.62 -2.84
CA ALA A 224 0.22 -1.31 -3.14
C ALA A 224 -1.02 -0.39 -3.06
N SER A 225 -1.09 0.46 -2.01
CA SER A 225 -2.21 1.41 -1.83
C SER A 225 -2.22 2.51 -2.89
N SER A 226 -1.03 3.00 -3.29
CA SER A 226 -0.92 4.04 -4.31
C SER A 226 -1.29 3.51 -5.68
N ASP A 227 -0.84 2.30 -6.03
CA ASP A 227 -1.17 1.66 -7.29
C ASP A 227 -2.67 1.30 -7.39
N GLU A 228 -3.28 0.78 -6.32
CA GLU A 228 -4.73 0.49 -6.34
C GLU A 228 -5.56 1.78 -6.48
N LEU A 229 -5.17 2.85 -5.78
CA LEU A 229 -5.84 4.14 -5.87
C LEU A 229 -5.64 4.77 -7.25
N TYR A 230 -4.44 4.66 -7.83
CA TYR A 230 -4.16 5.10 -9.20
C TYR A 230 -5.04 4.36 -10.22
N ARG A 231 -5.12 3.02 -10.15
CA ARG A 231 -6.00 2.21 -11.00
C ARG A 231 -7.48 2.55 -10.83
N THR A 232 -7.87 3.01 -9.64
CA THR A 232 -9.24 3.45 -9.36
C THR A 232 -9.55 4.79 -10.02
N ILE A 233 -8.59 5.72 -10.02
CA ILE A 233 -8.79 7.10 -10.49
C ILE A 233 -8.59 7.23 -12.00
N ILE A 234 -7.58 6.56 -12.57
CA ILE A 234 -7.18 6.76 -13.96
C ILE A 234 -8.32 6.59 -14.98
N PRO A 235 -9.29 5.66 -14.82
CA PRO A 235 -10.40 5.52 -15.78
C PRO A 235 -11.37 6.71 -15.78
N PHE A 236 -11.38 7.51 -14.71
CA PHE A 236 -12.18 8.72 -14.56
C PHE A 236 -11.39 10.00 -14.87
N SER A 237 -10.07 9.89 -14.99
CA SER A 237 -9.19 10.96 -15.41
C SER A 237 -9.20 11.11 -16.93
N LYS A 238 -9.06 12.35 -17.42
CA LYS A 238 -8.90 12.61 -18.85
C LYS A 238 -7.48 12.33 -19.35
N LEU A 239 -6.56 11.92 -18.46
CA LEU A 239 -5.16 11.66 -18.77
C LEU A 239 -4.91 10.27 -19.40
N ALA A 240 -5.93 9.64 -19.97
CA ALA A 240 -5.74 8.47 -20.83
C ALA A 240 -5.44 8.92 -22.28
N HIS A 241 -4.14 8.93 -22.62
CA HIS A 241 -3.48 9.09 -23.92
C HIS A 241 -2.82 10.45 -24.23
#